data_AF-A0A662ZXG0-F1
#
_entry.id   AF-A0A662ZXG0-F1
#
_cell.length_a   1.000
_cell.length_b   1.000
_cell.length_c   1.000
_cell.angle_alpha   90.00
_cell.angle_beta   90.00
_cell.angle_gamma   90.00
#
_symmetry.space_group_name_H-M   'P 1'
#
loop_
_entity.id
_entity.type
_entity.pdbx_description
1 polymer ?
#
loop_
_entity_poly.entity_id
_entity_poly.type
_entity_poly.pdbx_seq_one_letter_code
_entity_poly.pdbx_strand_id
1 'polypeptide(L)'
;MRITDFFIRRAQLRELGKNPQLITAVENPSEKMQLAAVQQNPDLVSVLDNPTEEVQLAAVRQKADCLLQLREPTEKVCLAAIAESPEMIRYIHEPTEKMQLLVVRRNPEMITLLENPCERAQLLAVMADSGLITAIGSPSANTQLSVVRKDPHLIREISVPDWKAQLYAVGQDPELIRFISEPAEKVQLSVLNGDASLIRLVRTPTEKAQMLAVGRNSSLVGHIKNPTEKVQLMAVHDSPANILRIKNPSRQACLSCLGSVMPGGTAGIHFKEDISEAVKNLFTRLGEIEERYGELMRDAGHMDTYDARYEATEKAEAYRTRKISAAVGTFRKEAVLETSAVPEKTVVVEKTEATEAQPSSGEMRFKGGRRELTIRNGSAVLRTNGESFDATDILKDMRAHGVDIGRVSGKAMSEMLKGNKTALPGASGNSVFAIVKGPAGYGLKAFQIAKQVHSAAAQEI
;
A
#
# COMPACT_ATOMS: atom_id res chain seq x y z
N MET A 1 -71.71 33.85 12.17
CA MET A 1 -72.00 33.88 10.71
C MET A 1 -73.45 34.33 10.52
N ARG A 2 -73.73 35.43 9.82
CA ARG A 2 -75.10 35.98 9.65
C ARG A 2 -75.85 35.18 8.56
N ILE A 3 -77.16 34.94 8.72
CA ILE A 3 -77.99 34.14 7.79
C ILE A 3 -77.88 34.63 6.33
N THR A 4 -77.70 35.94 6.12
CA THR A 4 -77.51 36.55 4.79
C THR A 4 -76.25 36.07 4.08
N ASP A 5 -75.16 35.85 4.81
CA ASP A 5 -73.86 35.42 4.26
C ASP A 5 -73.91 33.98 3.72
N PHE A 6 -74.74 33.12 4.35
CA PHE A 6 -75.00 31.76 3.89
C PHE A 6 -75.70 31.73 2.52
N PHE A 7 -76.71 32.58 2.31
CA PHE A 7 -77.43 32.64 1.04
C PHE A 7 -76.56 33.22 -0.08
N ILE A 8 -75.72 34.21 0.22
CA ILE A 8 -74.76 34.78 -0.74
C ILE A 8 -73.76 33.72 -1.20
N ARG A 9 -73.10 33.00 -0.26
CA ARG A 9 -72.14 31.95 -0.62
C ARG A 9 -72.78 30.81 -1.42
N ARG A 10 -74.04 30.45 -1.14
CA ARG A 10 -74.77 29.44 -1.91
C ARG A 10 -75.14 29.91 -3.33
N ALA A 11 -75.41 31.21 -3.51
CA ALA A 11 -75.62 31.79 -4.84
C ALA A 11 -74.31 31.85 -5.64
N GLN A 12 -73.23 32.31 -5.02
CA GLN A 12 -71.89 32.34 -5.62
C GLN A 12 -71.44 30.94 -6.06
N LEU A 13 -71.65 29.91 -5.23
CA LEU A 13 -71.33 28.52 -5.60
C LEU A 13 -72.12 28.04 -6.83
N ARG A 14 -73.38 28.45 -6.99
CA ARG A 14 -74.19 28.10 -8.18
C ARG A 14 -73.68 28.79 -9.44
N GLU A 15 -73.26 30.04 -9.35
CA GLU A 15 -72.70 30.77 -10.50
C GLU A 15 -71.30 30.26 -10.87
N LEU A 16 -70.46 29.89 -9.90
CA LEU A 16 -69.21 29.17 -10.15
C LEU A 16 -69.41 27.88 -10.93
N GLY A 17 -70.54 27.20 -10.70
CA GLY A 17 -70.92 26.01 -11.46
C GLY A 17 -71.13 26.27 -12.96
N LYS A 18 -71.44 27.51 -13.38
CA LYS A 18 -71.61 27.90 -14.79
C LYS A 18 -70.33 28.48 -15.40
N ASN A 19 -69.57 29.23 -14.60
CA ASN A 19 -68.32 29.83 -15.04
C ASN A 19 -67.27 29.79 -13.90
N PRO A 20 -66.30 28.88 -13.95
CA PRO A 20 -65.33 28.71 -12.87
C PRO A 20 -64.35 29.90 -12.76
N GLN A 21 -64.19 30.71 -13.82
CA GLN A 21 -63.35 31.92 -13.81
C GLN A 21 -63.84 32.97 -12.81
N LEU A 22 -65.11 32.94 -12.42
CA LEU A 22 -65.66 33.87 -11.43
C LEU A 22 -64.97 33.75 -10.05
N ILE A 23 -64.22 32.68 -9.80
CA ILE A 23 -63.51 32.51 -8.53
C ILE A 23 -62.47 33.60 -8.29
N THR A 24 -61.90 34.19 -9.35
CA THR A 24 -60.94 35.30 -9.24
C THR A 24 -61.54 36.56 -8.63
N ALA A 25 -62.87 36.70 -8.69
CA ALA A 25 -63.61 37.84 -8.15
C ALA A 25 -64.18 37.58 -6.75
N VAL A 26 -64.02 36.37 -6.20
CA VAL A 26 -64.51 36.02 -4.87
C VAL A 26 -63.42 36.29 -3.85
N GLU A 27 -63.67 37.24 -2.95
CA GLU A 27 -62.80 37.44 -1.78
C GLU A 27 -62.90 36.24 -0.83
N ASN A 28 -61.76 35.64 -0.48
CA ASN A 28 -61.65 34.50 0.45
C ASN A 28 -62.63 33.33 0.11
N PRO A 29 -62.47 32.69 -1.07
CA PRO A 29 -63.35 31.62 -1.50
C PRO A 29 -63.24 30.43 -0.53
N SER A 30 -64.38 29.84 -0.15
CA SER A 30 -64.36 28.64 0.71
C SER A 30 -63.78 27.44 -0.03
N GLU A 31 -63.27 26.45 0.69
CA GLU A 31 -62.75 25.20 0.11
C GLU A 31 -63.72 24.55 -0.89
N LYS A 32 -65.03 24.54 -0.59
CA LYS A 32 -66.05 24.05 -1.54
C LYS A 32 -66.10 24.84 -2.86
N MET A 33 -65.92 26.16 -2.79
CA MET A 33 -65.89 27.02 -3.99
C MET A 33 -64.60 26.79 -4.79
N GLN A 34 -63.47 26.69 -4.10
CA GLN A 34 -62.17 26.37 -4.68
C GLN A 34 -62.20 25.02 -5.41
N LEU A 35 -62.72 23.97 -4.75
CA LEU A 35 -62.90 22.64 -5.34
C LEU A 35 -63.80 22.69 -6.57
N ALA A 36 -64.96 23.36 -6.50
CA ALA A 36 -65.87 23.46 -7.63
C ALA A 36 -65.23 24.13 -8.86
N ALA A 37 -64.40 25.16 -8.65
CA ALA A 37 -63.70 25.83 -9.73
C ALA A 37 -62.58 24.96 -10.33
N VAL A 38 -61.71 24.39 -9.48
CA VAL A 38 -60.58 23.53 -9.89
C VAL A 38 -61.05 22.22 -10.56
N GLN A 39 -62.22 21.69 -10.16
CA GLN A 39 -62.83 20.53 -10.82
C GLN A 39 -63.27 20.79 -12.26
N GLN A 40 -63.55 22.05 -12.62
CA GLN A 40 -63.89 22.42 -14.00
C GLN A 40 -62.68 22.90 -14.79
N ASN A 41 -61.74 23.59 -14.14
CA ASN A 41 -60.50 24.04 -14.76
C ASN A 41 -59.35 23.98 -13.75
N PRO A 42 -58.45 22.98 -13.86
CA PRO A 42 -57.37 22.79 -12.89
C PRO A 42 -56.34 23.93 -12.89
N ASP A 43 -56.18 24.66 -14.01
CA ASP A 43 -55.25 25.80 -14.11
C ASP A 43 -55.66 26.99 -13.21
N LEU A 44 -56.91 26.99 -12.71
CA LEU A 44 -57.38 27.99 -11.74
C LEU A 44 -56.71 27.84 -10.37
N VAL A 45 -55.99 26.74 -10.11
CA VAL A 45 -55.22 26.63 -8.87
C VAL A 45 -54.15 27.72 -8.74
N SER A 46 -53.64 28.23 -9.88
CA SER A 46 -52.66 29.31 -9.94
C SER A 46 -53.16 30.67 -9.42
N VAL A 47 -54.47 30.91 -9.42
CA VAL A 47 -55.09 32.17 -8.99
C VAL A 47 -55.63 32.10 -7.55
N LEU A 48 -55.56 30.93 -6.91
CA LEU A 48 -56.03 30.74 -5.54
C LEU A 48 -54.92 31.13 -4.55
N ASP A 49 -55.25 31.99 -3.60
CA ASP A 49 -54.38 32.26 -2.45
C ASP A 49 -54.47 31.09 -1.46
N ASN A 50 -53.36 30.37 -1.29
CA ASN A 50 -53.20 29.25 -0.35
C ASN A 50 -54.31 28.18 -0.46
N PRO A 51 -54.46 27.51 -1.62
CA PRO A 51 -55.45 26.44 -1.78
C PRO A 51 -55.20 25.30 -0.78
N THR A 52 -56.28 24.71 -0.26
CA THR A 52 -56.18 23.58 0.68
C THR A 52 -55.53 22.36 0.03
N GLU A 53 -54.98 21.43 0.83
CA GLU A 53 -54.39 20.18 0.30
C GLU A 53 -55.37 19.42 -0.60
N GLU A 54 -56.68 19.40 -0.27
CA GLU A 54 -57.71 18.77 -1.10
C GLU A 54 -57.86 19.45 -2.47
N VAL A 55 -57.83 20.78 -2.51
CA VAL A 55 -57.91 21.56 -3.75
C VAL A 55 -56.67 21.34 -4.62
N GLN A 56 -55.48 21.36 -4.00
CA GLN A 56 -54.22 21.07 -4.70
C GLN A 56 -54.24 19.65 -5.29
N LEU A 57 -54.68 18.66 -4.53
CA LEU A 57 -54.84 17.27 -4.99
C LEU A 57 -55.81 17.15 -6.16
N ALA A 58 -56.93 17.87 -6.13
CA ALA A 58 -57.91 17.86 -7.22
C ALA A 58 -57.35 18.47 -8.52
N ALA A 59 -56.48 19.48 -8.42
CA ALA A 59 -55.81 20.07 -9.57
C ALA A 59 -54.80 19.09 -10.19
N VAL A 60 -53.83 18.61 -9.39
CA VAL A 60 -52.71 17.79 -9.91
C VAL A 60 -53.14 16.42 -10.44
N ARG A 61 -54.24 15.86 -9.93
CA ARG A 61 -54.82 14.60 -10.45
C ARG A 61 -55.48 14.74 -11.81
N GLN A 62 -55.90 15.96 -12.18
CA GLN A 62 -56.41 16.23 -13.53
C GLN A 62 -55.30 16.65 -14.48
N LYS A 63 -54.34 17.44 -13.98
CA LYS A 63 -53.23 17.97 -14.75
C LYS A 63 -51.99 18.09 -13.88
N ALA A 64 -51.04 17.16 -14.06
CA ALA A 64 -49.82 17.10 -13.25
C ALA A 64 -49.01 18.42 -13.27
N ASP A 65 -49.00 19.13 -14.40
CA ASP A 65 -48.33 20.43 -14.58
C ASP A 65 -48.80 21.51 -13.61
N CYS A 66 -50.01 21.38 -13.04
CA CYS A 66 -50.50 22.29 -12.00
C CYS A 66 -49.58 22.31 -10.78
N LEU A 67 -48.75 21.28 -10.55
CA LEU A 67 -47.72 21.30 -9.51
C LEU A 67 -46.79 22.51 -9.63
N LEU A 68 -46.45 22.93 -10.86
CA LEU A 68 -45.57 24.08 -11.13
C LEU A 68 -46.20 25.42 -10.72
N GLN A 69 -47.51 25.44 -10.53
CA GLN A 69 -48.28 26.63 -10.15
C GLN A 69 -48.46 26.74 -8.63
N LEU A 70 -48.09 25.71 -7.87
CA LEU A 70 -48.23 25.66 -6.41
C LEU A 70 -46.98 26.21 -5.73
N ARG A 71 -47.16 27.11 -4.76
CA ARG A 71 -46.03 27.69 -3.99
C ARG A 71 -45.41 26.69 -3.01
N GLU A 72 -46.24 25.97 -2.27
CA GLU A 72 -45.81 25.04 -1.22
C GLU A 72 -46.65 23.74 -1.28
N PRO A 73 -46.48 22.91 -2.33
CA PRO A 73 -47.20 21.65 -2.43
C PRO A 73 -46.76 20.67 -1.32
N THR A 74 -47.72 19.98 -0.71
CA THR A 74 -47.41 18.95 0.30
C THR A 74 -46.81 17.70 -0.35
N GLU A 75 -46.14 16.84 0.44
CA GLU A 75 -45.61 15.56 -0.05
C GLU A 75 -46.69 14.73 -0.76
N LYS A 76 -47.95 14.76 -0.28
CA LYS A 76 -49.05 14.02 -0.90
C LYS A 76 -49.42 14.58 -2.29
N VAL A 77 -49.41 15.90 -2.44
CA VAL A 77 -49.68 16.57 -3.72
C VAL A 77 -48.59 16.26 -4.73
N CYS A 78 -47.32 16.34 -4.31
CA CYS A 78 -46.18 15.95 -5.13
C CYS A 78 -46.26 14.48 -5.57
N LEU A 79 -46.57 13.55 -4.65
CA LEU A 79 -46.74 12.13 -4.98
C LEU A 79 -47.90 11.89 -5.96
N ALA A 80 -49.00 12.63 -5.83
CA ALA A 80 -50.12 12.54 -6.76
C ALA A 80 -49.73 13.04 -8.16
N ALA A 81 -49.01 14.16 -8.25
CA ALA A 81 -48.51 14.68 -9.51
C ALA A 81 -47.54 13.70 -10.20
N ILE A 82 -46.62 13.09 -9.45
CA ILE A 82 -45.71 12.06 -9.96
C ILE A 82 -46.47 10.81 -10.42
N ALA A 83 -47.51 10.41 -9.70
CA ALA A 83 -48.33 9.25 -10.07
C ALA A 83 -49.01 9.44 -11.43
N GLU A 84 -49.46 10.66 -11.72
CA GLU A 84 -50.02 11.03 -13.03
C GLU A 84 -48.94 11.18 -14.11
N SER A 85 -47.85 11.89 -13.81
CA SER A 85 -46.73 12.11 -14.72
C SER A 85 -45.39 11.97 -13.97
N PRO A 86 -44.69 10.83 -14.10
CA PRO A 86 -43.44 10.57 -13.38
C PRO A 86 -42.33 11.60 -13.64
N GLU A 87 -42.32 12.22 -14.82
CA GLU A 87 -41.39 13.30 -15.21
C GLU A 87 -41.48 14.53 -14.30
N MET A 88 -42.59 14.70 -13.56
CA MET A 88 -42.75 15.81 -12.62
C MET A 88 -41.73 15.80 -11.49
N ILE A 89 -41.06 14.67 -11.23
CA ILE A 89 -39.99 14.59 -10.24
C ILE A 89 -38.84 15.56 -10.53
N ARG A 90 -38.61 15.93 -11.80
CA ARG A 90 -37.58 16.88 -12.22
C ARG A 90 -37.80 18.29 -11.68
N TYR A 91 -39.03 18.61 -11.29
CA TYR A 91 -39.42 19.93 -10.78
C TYR A 91 -39.59 19.96 -9.25
N ILE A 92 -39.39 18.82 -8.57
CA ILE A 92 -39.44 18.74 -7.12
C ILE A 92 -38.03 18.87 -6.58
N HIS A 93 -37.77 19.95 -5.83
CA HIS A 93 -36.52 20.10 -5.09
C HIS A 93 -36.45 19.05 -3.98
N GLU A 94 -35.33 18.31 -3.88
CA GLU A 94 -35.12 17.25 -2.88
C GLU A 94 -36.26 16.21 -2.82
N PRO A 95 -36.50 15.44 -3.90
CA PRO A 95 -37.59 14.46 -3.91
C PRO A 95 -37.38 13.40 -2.82
N THR A 96 -38.42 13.15 -2.03
CA THR A 96 -38.35 12.19 -0.92
C THR A 96 -38.09 10.77 -1.44
N GLU A 97 -37.57 9.89 -0.58
CA GLU A 97 -37.35 8.48 -0.95
C GLU A 97 -38.62 7.84 -1.55
N LYS A 98 -39.81 8.15 -1.02
CA LYS A 98 -41.08 7.64 -1.56
C LYS A 98 -41.32 8.07 -3.00
N MET A 99 -41.02 9.33 -3.33
CA MET A 99 -41.15 9.89 -4.67
C MET A 99 -40.17 9.21 -5.64
N GLN A 100 -38.91 9.07 -5.23
CA GLN A 100 -37.88 8.41 -6.04
C GLN A 100 -38.22 6.94 -6.32
N LEU A 101 -38.71 6.21 -5.32
CA LEU A 101 -39.13 4.82 -5.49
C LEU A 101 -40.35 4.69 -6.41
N LEU A 102 -41.27 5.66 -6.38
CA LEU A 102 -42.45 5.68 -7.25
C LEU A 102 -42.06 5.76 -8.73
N VAL A 103 -41.14 6.68 -9.10
CA VAL A 103 -40.71 6.83 -10.49
C VAL A 103 -39.93 5.61 -10.99
N VAL A 104 -38.98 5.09 -10.19
CA VAL A 104 -38.14 3.95 -10.60
C VAL A 104 -38.96 2.67 -10.72
N ARG A 105 -39.99 2.47 -9.88
CA ARG A 105 -40.92 1.34 -10.03
C ARG A 105 -41.74 1.40 -11.32
N ARG A 106 -42.02 2.61 -11.81
CA ARG A 106 -42.78 2.80 -13.04
C ARG A 106 -41.94 2.53 -14.27
N ASN A 107 -40.72 3.07 -14.30
CA ASN A 107 -39.71 2.77 -15.29
C ASN A 107 -38.31 2.89 -14.65
N PRO A 108 -37.52 1.80 -14.58
CA PRO A 108 -36.16 1.83 -14.06
C PRO A 108 -35.25 2.88 -14.70
N GLU A 109 -35.42 3.18 -15.99
CA GLU A 109 -34.61 4.18 -16.71
C GLU A 109 -34.80 5.61 -16.19
N MET A 110 -35.91 5.89 -15.50
CA MET A 110 -36.17 7.20 -14.88
C MET A 110 -35.21 7.51 -13.73
N ILE A 111 -34.37 6.56 -13.30
CA ILE A 111 -33.27 6.87 -12.39
C ILE A 111 -32.32 7.94 -12.95
N THR A 112 -32.23 8.07 -14.28
CA THR A 112 -31.47 9.13 -14.98
C THR A 112 -32.01 10.54 -14.70
N LEU A 113 -33.26 10.67 -14.27
CA LEU A 113 -33.88 11.94 -13.91
C LEU A 113 -33.55 12.37 -12.47
N LEU A 114 -32.99 11.48 -11.67
CA LEU A 114 -32.64 11.72 -10.28
C LEU A 114 -31.19 12.14 -10.17
N GLU A 115 -30.94 13.35 -9.67
CA GLU A 115 -29.57 13.82 -9.41
C GLU A 115 -28.89 13.01 -8.30
N ASN A 116 -29.64 12.74 -7.23
CA ASN A 116 -29.16 12.01 -6.04
C ASN A 116 -30.12 10.87 -5.66
N PRO A 117 -30.14 9.75 -6.44
CA PRO A 117 -31.02 8.64 -6.16
C PRO A 117 -30.62 7.95 -4.85
N CYS A 118 -31.59 7.70 -3.97
CA CYS A 118 -31.39 6.97 -2.73
C CYS A 118 -30.98 5.50 -3.00
N GLU A 119 -30.27 4.86 -2.08
CA GLU A 119 -29.78 3.47 -2.26
C GLU A 119 -30.90 2.50 -2.67
N ARG A 120 -32.12 2.65 -2.13
CA ARG A 120 -33.24 1.78 -2.51
C ARG A 120 -33.73 2.00 -3.93
N ALA A 121 -33.72 3.23 -4.43
CA ALA A 121 -34.04 3.53 -5.83
C ALA A 121 -32.94 2.98 -6.76
N GLN A 122 -31.66 3.16 -6.39
CA GLN A 122 -30.52 2.59 -7.11
C GLN A 122 -30.63 1.06 -7.23
N LEU A 123 -30.89 0.37 -6.11
CA LEU A 123 -31.06 -1.07 -6.07
C LEU A 123 -32.23 -1.54 -6.96
N LEU A 124 -33.39 -0.86 -6.88
CA LEU A 124 -34.52 -1.20 -7.73
C LEU A 124 -34.18 -1.11 -9.22
N ALA A 125 -33.47 -0.06 -9.64
CA ALA A 125 -33.08 0.12 -11.02
C ALA A 125 -32.13 -1.00 -11.49
N VAL A 126 -31.03 -1.25 -10.76
CA VAL A 126 -30.03 -2.26 -11.16
C VAL A 126 -30.51 -3.71 -11.03
N MET A 127 -31.52 -3.94 -10.19
CA MET A 127 -32.21 -5.21 -10.10
C MET A 127 -33.06 -5.50 -11.34
N ALA A 128 -33.63 -4.47 -11.96
CA ALA A 128 -34.35 -4.61 -13.24
C ALA A 128 -33.38 -4.71 -14.42
N ASP A 129 -32.41 -3.80 -14.51
CA ASP A 129 -31.35 -3.81 -15.52
C ASP A 129 -30.01 -3.36 -14.91
N SER A 130 -29.05 -4.27 -14.89
CA SER A 130 -27.73 -4.01 -14.31
C SER A 130 -26.89 -3.03 -15.13
N GLY A 131 -27.21 -2.79 -16.40
CA GLY A 131 -26.58 -1.76 -17.23
C GLY A 131 -26.82 -0.33 -16.74
N LEU A 132 -27.91 -0.11 -16.00
CA LEU A 132 -28.26 1.18 -15.40
C LEU A 132 -27.28 1.64 -14.31
N ILE A 133 -26.34 0.79 -13.88
CA ILE A 133 -25.27 1.21 -12.97
C ILE A 133 -24.45 2.40 -13.53
N THR A 134 -24.31 2.47 -14.86
CA THR A 134 -23.60 3.54 -15.56
C THR A 134 -24.36 4.87 -15.55
N ALA A 135 -25.69 4.82 -15.35
CA ALA A 135 -26.55 6.00 -15.23
C ALA A 135 -26.55 6.59 -13.81
N ILE A 136 -26.03 5.87 -12.82
CA ILE A 136 -26.01 6.32 -11.42
C ILE A 136 -24.67 7.02 -11.17
N GLY A 137 -24.70 8.34 -10.94
CA GLY A 137 -23.48 9.12 -10.74
C GLY A 137 -22.65 8.71 -9.51
N SER A 138 -23.31 8.27 -8.42
CA SER A 138 -22.66 7.79 -7.20
C SER A 138 -23.36 6.52 -6.68
N PRO A 139 -23.07 5.35 -7.26
CA PRO A 139 -23.73 4.12 -6.86
C PRO A 139 -23.23 3.67 -5.48
N SER A 140 -24.15 3.34 -4.58
CA SER A 140 -23.81 2.89 -3.22
C SER A 140 -23.06 1.56 -3.25
N ALA A 141 -22.31 1.26 -2.18
CA ALA A 141 -21.57 0.00 -2.07
C ALA A 141 -22.47 -1.24 -2.22
N ASN A 142 -23.71 -1.20 -1.71
CA ASN A 142 -24.66 -2.29 -1.85
C ASN A 142 -25.18 -2.41 -3.29
N THR A 143 -25.44 -1.29 -3.97
CA THR A 143 -25.85 -1.26 -5.39
C THR A 143 -24.76 -1.87 -6.27
N GLN A 144 -23.52 -1.43 -6.10
CA GLN A 144 -22.36 -1.96 -6.82
C GLN A 144 -22.20 -3.47 -6.59
N LEU A 145 -22.29 -3.93 -5.34
CA LEU A 145 -22.19 -5.34 -5.00
C LEU A 145 -23.33 -6.17 -5.60
N SER A 146 -24.56 -5.63 -5.66
CA SER A 146 -25.70 -6.29 -6.29
C SER A 146 -25.46 -6.54 -7.78
N VAL A 147 -24.90 -5.56 -8.49
CA VAL A 147 -24.56 -5.65 -9.92
C VAL A 147 -23.49 -6.73 -10.16
N VAL A 148 -22.38 -6.65 -9.43
CA VAL A 148 -21.26 -7.60 -9.60
C VAL A 148 -21.64 -9.03 -9.19
N ARG A 149 -22.60 -9.21 -8.28
CA ARG A 149 -23.16 -10.53 -7.95
C ARG A 149 -23.95 -11.17 -9.08
N LYS A 150 -24.58 -10.37 -9.94
CA LYS A 150 -25.27 -10.90 -11.13
C LYS A 150 -24.28 -11.23 -12.23
N ASP A 151 -23.32 -10.34 -12.47
CA ASP A 151 -22.23 -10.56 -13.42
C ASP A 151 -20.93 -9.88 -12.92
N PRO A 152 -19.91 -10.66 -12.52
CA PRO A 152 -18.62 -10.12 -12.09
C PRO A 152 -17.94 -9.21 -13.12
N HIS A 153 -18.17 -9.41 -14.43
CA HIS A 153 -17.55 -8.60 -15.48
C HIS A 153 -18.06 -7.15 -15.49
N LEU A 154 -19.22 -6.87 -14.91
CA LEU A 154 -19.75 -5.51 -14.77
C LEU A 154 -18.94 -4.63 -13.82
N ILE A 155 -17.96 -5.19 -13.09
CA ILE A 155 -16.98 -4.39 -12.35
C ILE A 155 -16.26 -3.36 -13.24
N ARG A 156 -16.12 -3.63 -14.54
CA ARG A 156 -15.50 -2.72 -15.52
C ARG A 156 -16.35 -1.48 -15.82
N GLU A 157 -17.66 -1.57 -15.60
CA GLU A 157 -18.61 -0.47 -15.83
C GLU A 157 -18.72 0.44 -14.60
N ILE A 158 -18.17 0.03 -13.45
CA ILE A 158 -18.19 0.80 -12.21
C ILE A 158 -16.94 1.66 -12.14
N SER A 159 -17.12 2.98 -12.19
CA SER A 159 -16.00 3.94 -12.19
C SER A 159 -15.13 3.88 -10.93
N VAL A 160 -15.77 3.80 -9.76
CA VAL A 160 -15.09 3.73 -8.45
C VAL A 160 -15.68 2.57 -7.65
N PRO A 161 -15.21 1.33 -7.88
CA PRO A 161 -15.78 0.16 -7.24
C PRO A 161 -15.39 0.09 -5.75
N ASP A 162 -16.36 -0.10 -4.86
CA ASP A 162 -16.16 -0.37 -3.44
C ASP A 162 -15.38 -1.66 -3.24
N TRP A 163 -14.55 -1.71 -2.20
CA TRP A 163 -13.65 -2.82 -1.94
C TRP A 163 -14.38 -4.18 -1.80
N LYS A 164 -15.64 -4.21 -1.36
CA LYS A 164 -16.43 -5.46 -1.29
C LYS A 164 -16.83 -5.95 -2.67
N ALA A 165 -17.23 -5.04 -3.56
CA ALA A 165 -17.55 -5.35 -4.95
C ALA A 165 -16.28 -5.81 -5.69
N GLN A 166 -15.16 -5.10 -5.49
CA GLN A 166 -13.85 -5.50 -5.99
C GLN A 166 -13.47 -6.92 -5.52
N LEU A 167 -13.54 -7.19 -4.21
CA LEU A 167 -13.16 -8.47 -3.63
C LEU A 167 -14.05 -9.62 -4.14
N TYR A 168 -15.36 -9.37 -4.27
CA TYR A 168 -16.27 -10.36 -4.82
C TYR A 168 -15.94 -10.66 -6.29
N ALA A 169 -15.73 -9.64 -7.13
CA ALA A 169 -15.40 -9.81 -8.55
C ALA A 169 -14.14 -10.66 -8.73
N VAL A 170 -13.03 -10.27 -8.08
CA VAL A 170 -11.77 -11.00 -8.21
C VAL A 170 -11.78 -12.38 -7.55
N GLY A 171 -12.71 -12.61 -6.62
CA GLY A 171 -12.95 -13.93 -6.05
C GLY A 171 -13.63 -14.89 -7.02
N GLN A 172 -14.36 -14.38 -8.02
CA GLN A 172 -14.94 -15.19 -9.11
C GLN A 172 -13.95 -15.36 -10.26
N ASP A 173 -13.29 -14.28 -10.68
CA ASP A 173 -12.23 -14.30 -11.69
C ASP A 173 -11.09 -13.35 -11.28
N PRO A 174 -9.95 -13.89 -10.80
CA PRO A 174 -8.79 -13.10 -10.40
C PRO A 174 -8.24 -12.17 -11.49
N GLU A 175 -8.43 -12.49 -12.77
CA GLU A 175 -7.95 -11.65 -13.86
C GLU A 175 -8.76 -10.35 -14.04
N LEU A 176 -9.94 -10.23 -13.41
CA LEU A 176 -10.74 -9.01 -13.41
C LEU A 176 -10.07 -7.84 -12.70
N ILE A 177 -9.04 -8.09 -11.88
CA ILE A 177 -8.25 -7.03 -11.24
C ILE A 177 -7.67 -6.05 -12.27
N ARG A 178 -7.46 -6.48 -13.52
CA ARG A 178 -6.97 -5.63 -14.62
C ARG A 178 -7.91 -4.48 -14.97
N PHE A 179 -9.21 -4.62 -14.67
CA PHE A 179 -10.25 -3.63 -14.95
C PHE A 179 -10.44 -2.65 -13.79
N ILE A 180 -9.90 -2.97 -12.61
CA ILE A 180 -9.99 -2.12 -11.42
C ILE A 180 -8.82 -1.14 -11.44
N SER A 181 -9.12 0.16 -11.57
CA SER A 181 -8.07 1.20 -11.61
C SER A 181 -7.30 1.31 -10.28
N GLU A 182 -8.03 1.29 -9.16
CA GLU A 182 -7.47 1.40 -7.81
C GLU A 182 -7.93 0.22 -6.93
N PRO A 183 -7.35 -0.97 -7.11
CA PRO A 183 -7.71 -2.13 -6.29
C PRO A 183 -7.24 -1.93 -4.85
N ALA A 184 -8.14 -2.10 -3.89
CA ALA A 184 -7.80 -1.98 -2.47
C ALA A 184 -6.70 -2.98 -2.06
N GLU A 185 -5.84 -2.63 -1.12
CA GLU A 185 -4.70 -3.48 -0.71
C GLU A 185 -5.14 -4.92 -0.39
N LYS A 186 -6.25 -5.10 0.33
CA LYS A 186 -6.78 -6.43 0.67
C LYS A 186 -7.19 -7.25 -0.55
N VAL A 187 -7.71 -6.59 -1.59
CA VAL A 187 -8.11 -7.21 -2.87
C VAL A 187 -6.85 -7.67 -3.62
N GLN A 188 -5.84 -6.79 -3.72
CA GLN A 188 -4.55 -7.13 -4.32
C GLN A 188 -3.92 -8.35 -3.63
N LEU A 189 -3.86 -8.34 -2.29
CA LEU A 189 -3.31 -9.45 -1.51
C LEU A 189 -4.10 -10.75 -1.68
N SER A 190 -5.44 -10.69 -1.78
CA SER A 190 -6.28 -11.87 -2.03
C SER A 190 -5.93 -12.53 -3.36
N VAL A 191 -5.83 -11.74 -4.43
CA VAL A 191 -5.47 -12.22 -5.78
C VAL A 191 -4.08 -12.84 -5.78
N LEU A 192 -3.10 -12.14 -5.21
CA LEU A 192 -1.69 -12.56 -5.25
C LEU A 192 -1.37 -13.74 -4.33
N ASN A 193 -2.18 -13.98 -3.30
CA ASN A 193 -2.07 -15.20 -2.50
C ASN A 193 -2.48 -16.45 -3.29
N GLY A 194 -3.41 -16.32 -4.24
CA GLY A 194 -3.79 -17.40 -5.15
C GLY A 194 -2.74 -17.58 -6.26
N ASP A 195 -2.39 -16.50 -6.95
CA ASP A 195 -1.34 -16.49 -7.97
C ASP A 195 -0.55 -15.17 -7.95
N ALA A 196 0.71 -15.27 -7.51
CA ALA A 196 1.64 -14.14 -7.47
C ALA A 196 1.93 -13.56 -8.87
N SER A 197 1.83 -14.36 -9.94
CA SER A 197 2.11 -13.94 -11.32
C SER A 197 1.14 -12.84 -11.81
N LEU A 198 -0.06 -12.78 -11.22
CA LEU A 198 -1.08 -11.78 -11.52
C LEU A 198 -0.68 -10.36 -11.09
N ILE A 199 0.46 -10.17 -10.40
CA ILE A 199 1.05 -8.84 -10.15
C ILE A 199 1.22 -8.05 -11.45
N ARG A 200 1.44 -8.73 -12.58
CA ARG A 200 1.52 -8.14 -13.93
C ARG A 200 0.25 -7.42 -14.38
N LEU A 201 -0.91 -7.77 -13.80
CA LEU A 201 -2.21 -7.16 -14.11
C LEU A 201 -2.56 -6.01 -13.15
N VAL A 202 -1.87 -5.89 -12.01
CA VAL A 202 -2.13 -4.84 -11.03
C VAL A 202 -1.46 -3.55 -11.47
N ARG A 203 -2.26 -2.53 -11.82
CA ARG A 203 -1.75 -1.24 -12.31
C ARG A 203 -0.91 -0.49 -11.28
N THR A 204 -1.37 -0.46 -10.02
CA THR A 204 -0.74 0.27 -8.91
C THR A 204 -0.58 -0.65 -7.69
N PRO A 205 0.37 -1.61 -7.71
CA PRO A 205 0.53 -2.56 -6.62
C PRO A 205 1.10 -1.88 -5.37
N THR A 206 0.51 -2.12 -4.20
CA THR A 206 1.04 -1.59 -2.92
C THR A 206 2.38 -2.23 -2.57
N GLU A 207 3.20 -1.60 -1.72
CA GLU A 207 4.47 -2.19 -1.27
C GLU A 207 4.26 -3.61 -0.72
N LYS A 208 3.19 -3.87 0.05
CA LYS A 208 2.90 -5.22 0.56
C LYS A 208 2.57 -6.21 -0.55
N ALA A 209 1.79 -5.80 -1.54
CA ALA A 209 1.47 -6.64 -2.70
C ALA A 209 2.73 -6.98 -3.51
N GLN A 210 3.60 -5.99 -3.73
CA GLN A 210 4.89 -6.18 -4.40
C GLN A 210 5.80 -7.14 -3.62
N MET A 211 5.95 -6.93 -2.30
CA MET A 211 6.76 -7.79 -1.43
C MET A 211 6.24 -9.22 -1.40
N LEU A 212 4.91 -9.41 -1.40
CA LEU A 212 4.31 -10.74 -1.45
C LEU A 212 4.59 -11.45 -2.77
N ALA A 213 4.42 -10.77 -3.91
CA ALA A 213 4.70 -11.35 -5.22
C ALA A 213 6.18 -11.71 -5.39
N VAL A 214 7.08 -10.78 -5.09
CA VAL A 214 8.53 -10.98 -5.19
C VAL A 214 9.05 -11.98 -4.18
N GLY A 215 8.46 -12.06 -2.99
CA GLY A 215 8.80 -13.06 -1.98
C GLY A 215 8.40 -14.49 -2.39
N ARG A 216 7.42 -14.66 -3.28
CA ARG A 216 7.05 -15.96 -3.86
C ARG A 216 7.92 -16.31 -5.06
N ASN A 217 8.23 -15.33 -5.90
CA ASN A 217 9.10 -15.48 -7.06
C ASN A 217 9.80 -14.15 -7.33
N SER A 218 11.09 -14.08 -6.98
CA SER A 218 11.89 -12.85 -7.08
C SER A 218 11.95 -12.28 -8.49
N SER A 219 11.82 -13.15 -9.48
CA SER A 219 11.88 -12.84 -10.90
C SER A 219 10.66 -12.02 -11.39
N LEU A 220 9.56 -12.02 -10.62
CA LEU A 220 8.36 -11.21 -10.87
C LEU A 220 8.59 -9.70 -10.69
N VAL A 221 9.71 -9.29 -10.09
CA VAL A 221 10.08 -7.87 -9.99
C VAL A 221 10.08 -7.18 -11.36
N GLY A 222 10.37 -7.93 -12.43
CA GLY A 222 10.33 -7.43 -13.82
C GLY A 222 8.95 -7.07 -14.35
N HIS A 223 7.88 -7.54 -13.71
CA HIS A 223 6.50 -7.19 -14.05
C HIS A 223 5.98 -5.99 -13.26
N ILE A 224 6.74 -5.48 -12.30
CA ILE A 224 6.37 -4.33 -11.47
C ILE A 224 6.96 -3.07 -12.12
N LYS A 225 6.09 -2.13 -12.52
CA LYS A 225 6.53 -0.90 -13.20
C LYS A 225 7.45 -0.04 -12.32
N ASN A 226 7.09 0.09 -11.03
CA ASN A 226 7.79 0.92 -10.05
C ASN A 226 8.01 0.13 -8.74
N PRO A 227 8.95 -0.83 -8.69
CA PRO A 227 9.22 -1.60 -7.49
C PRO A 227 9.86 -0.73 -6.41
N THR A 228 9.38 -0.79 -5.16
CA THR A 228 10.01 -0.03 -4.06
C THR A 228 11.42 -0.52 -3.79
N GLU A 229 12.29 0.30 -3.19
CA GLU A 229 13.67 -0.10 -2.90
C GLU A 229 13.74 -1.40 -2.07
N LYS A 230 12.82 -1.61 -1.12
CA LYS A 230 12.76 -2.86 -0.34
C LYS A 230 12.47 -4.08 -1.22
N VAL A 231 11.54 -3.94 -2.17
CA VAL A 231 11.18 -5.00 -3.12
C VAL A 231 12.35 -5.30 -4.06
N GLN A 232 13.02 -4.26 -4.54
CA GLN A 232 14.21 -4.41 -5.37
C GLN A 232 15.32 -5.14 -4.61
N LEU A 233 15.59 -4.76 -3.36
CA LEU A 233 16.56 -5.42 -2.50
C LEU A 233 16.23 -6.89 -2.28
N MET A 234 14.97 -7.21 -1.98
CA MET A 234 14.54 -8.60 -1.85
C MET A 234 14.81 -9.40 -3.13
N ALA A 235 14.46 -8.84 -4.29
CA ALA A 235 14.64 -9.52 -5.56
C ALA A 235 16.12 -9.81 -5.85
N VAL A 236 17.01 -8.82 -5.63
CA VAL A 236 18.46 -8.98 -5.89
C VAL A 236 19.17 -9.82 -4.84
N HIS A 237 18.68 -9.86 -3.60
CA HIS A 237 19.22 -10.75 -2.56
C HIS A 237 18.93 -12.22 -2.84
N ASP A 238 17.75 -12.52 -3.39
CA ASP A 238 17.40 -13.88 -3.83
C ASP A 238 18.18 -14.28 -5.09
N SER A 239 18.23 -13.40 -6.09
CA SER A 239 19.07 -13.59 -7.28
C SER A 239 19.63 -12.26 -7.79
N PRO A 240 20.96 -12.05 -7.77
CA PRO A 240 21.58 -10.83 -8.28
C PRO A 240 21.23 -10.51 -9.74
N ALA A 241 20.95 -11.53 -10.57
CA ALA A 241 20.53 -11.37 -11.96
C ALA A 241 19.20 -10.62 -12.13
N ASN A 242 18.35 -10.57 -11.08
CA ASN A 242 17.12 -9.79 -11.11
C ASN A 242 17.35 -8.29 -11.30
N ILE A 243 18.56 -7.78 -11.08
CA ILE A 243 18.92 -6.39 -11.40
C ILE A 243 18.65 -6.03 -12.86
N LEU A 244 18.81 -7.01 -13.78
CA LEU A 244 18.53 -6.84 -15.21
C LEU A 244 17.04 -6.68 -15.52
N ARG A 245 16.17 -7.22 -14.65
CA ARG A 245 14.71 -7.14 -14.77
C ARG A 245 14.15 -5.84 -14.21
N ILE A 246 14.91 -5.14 -13.37
CA ILE A 246 14.47 -3.89 -12.76
C ILE A 246 14.74 -2.73 -13.72
N LYS A 247 13.68 -2.06 -14.18
CA LYS A 247 13.80 -0.94 -15.11
C LYS A 247 14.67 0.18 -14.53
N ASN A 248 14.36 0.62 -13.31
CA ASN A 248 15.05 1.70 -12.61
C ASN A 248 15.56 1.21 -11.25
N PRO A 249 16.72 0.54 -11.20
CA PRO A 249 17.24 0.00 -9.96
C PRO A 249 17.76 1.11 -9.04
N SER A 250 17.48 1.01 -7.74
CA SER A 250 18.00 1.92 -6.75
C SER A 250 19.50 1.72 -6.58
N ARG A 251 20.20 2.76 -6.13
CA ARG A 251 21.63 2.67 -5.82
C ARG A 251 21.91 1.55 -4.82
N GLN A 252 21.05 1.38 -3.81
CA GLN A 252 21.22 0.33 -2.81
C GLN A 252 21.04 -1.07 -3.40
N ALA A 253 20.08 -1.26 -4.31
CA ALA A 253 19.91 -2.51 -5.03
C ALA A 253 21.15 -2.83 -5.90
N CYS A 254 21.68 -1.82 -6.60
CA CYS A 254 22.91 -1.93 -7.40
C CYS A 254 24.14 -2.32 -6.55
N LEU A 255 24.33 -1.66 -5.39
CA LEU A 255 25.43 -1.98 -4.48
C LEU A 255 25.28 -3.37 -3.86
N SER A 256 24.05 -3.79 -3.59
CA SER A 256 23.74 -5.11 -3.03
C SER A 256 24.15 -6.23 -4.01
N CYS A 257 23.73 -6.15 -5.28
CA CYS A 257 24.11 -7.18 -6.26
C CYS A 257 25.62 -7.20 -6.52
N LEU A 258 26.30 -6.05 -6.52
CA LEU A 258 27.76 -5.99 -6.68
C LEU A 258 28.52 -6.73 -5.57
N GLY A 259 27.97 -6.78 -4.36
CA GLY A 259 28.54 -7.56 -3.26
C GLY A 259 28.63 -9.06 -3.53
N SER A 260 27.82 -9.60 -4.46
CA SER A 260 27.88 -11.01 -4.86
C SER A 260 29.02 -11.34 -5.83
N VAL A 261 29.56 -10.34 -6.53
CA VAL A 261 30.54 -10.57 -7.63
C VAL A 261 31.93 -10.01 -7.29
N MET A 262 32.03 -9.05 -6.38
CA MET A 262 33.31 -8.43 -6.03
C MET A 262 33.96 -9.09 -4.80
N PRO A 263 35.22 -9.57 -4.92
CA PRO A 263 35.99 -10.08 -3.78
C PRO A 263 36.18 -8.98 -2.73
N GLY A 264 35.72 -9.21 -1.48
CA GLY A 264 35.79 -8.22 -0.40
C GLY A 264 34.61 -7.23 -0.34
N GLY A 265 33.64 -7.35 -1.24
CA GLY A 265 32.43 -6.52 -1.29
C GLY A 265 32.66 -5.12 -1.87
N THR A 266 31.70 -4.22 -1.63
CA THR A 266 31.71 -2.82 -2.11
C THR A 266 32.33 -1.83 -1.10
N ALA A 267 32.76 -2.32 0.06
CA ALA A 267 33.22 -1.46 1.16
C ALA A 267 34.50 -0.70 0.78
N GLY A 268 34.47 0.63 0.93
CA GLY A 268 35.61 1.50 0.61
C GLY A 268 35.75 1.85 -0.88
N ILE A 269 34.84 1.39 -1.75
CA ILE A 269 34.83 1.77 -3.16
C ILE A 269 33.94 2.99 -3.36
N HIS A 270 34.51 4.07 -3.91
CA HIS A 270 33.77 5.28 -4.27
C HIS A 270 33.22 5.15 -5.69
N PHE A 271 31.95 4.77 -5.80
CA PHE A 271 31.24 4.70 -7.07
C PHE A 271 30.72 6.08 -7.53
N LYS A 272 30.55 6.24 -8.84
CA LYS A 272 29.78 7.34 -9.43
C LYS A 272 28.34 7.36 -8.89
N GLU A 273 27.65 8.50 -8.99
CA GLU A 273 26.28 8.64 -8.47
C GLU A 273 25.28 7.72 -9.19
N ASP A 274 25.35 7.65 -10.53
CA ASP A 274 24.60 6.69 -11.32
C ASP A 274 25.50 5.52 -11.75
N ILE A 275 25.23 4.35 -11.17
CA ILE A 275 25.89 3.08 -11.51
C ILE A 275 24.94 2.08 -12.15
N SER A 276 23.66 2.43 -12.34
CA SER A 276 22.63 1.49 -12.73
C SER A 276 22.96 0.79 -14.07
N GLU A 277 23.35 1.58 -15.07
CA GLU A 277 23.70 1.10 -16.39
C GLU A 277 25.01 0.29 -16.39
N ALA A 278 26.03 0.75 -15.67
CA ALA A 278 27.30 0.02 -15.54
C ALA A 278 27.10 -1.34 -14.85
N VAL A 279 26.24 -1.41 -13.84
CA VAL A 279 25.89 -2.65 -13.14
C VAL A 279 25.10 -3.57 -14.07
N LYS A 280 24.12 -3.06 -14.81
CA LYS A 280 23.40 -3.86 -15.81
C LYS A 280 24.34 -4.45 -16.85
N ASN A 281 25.24 -3.64 -17.41
CA ASN A 281 26.23 -4.11 -18.38
C ASN A 281 27.17 -5.18 -17.82
N LEU A 282 27.60 -5.04 -16.55
CA LEU A 282 28.37 -6.08 -15.87
C LEU A 282 27.55 -7.38 -15.79
N PHE A 283 26.31 -7.32 -15.27
CA PHE A 283 25.48 -8.51 -15.11
C PHE A 283 25.07 -9.17 -16.42
N THR A 284 24.88 -8.40 -17.50
CA THR A 284 24.69 -8.95 -18.86
C THR A 284 25.91 -9.76 -19.29
N ARG A 285 27.13 -9.20 -19.16
CA ARG A 285 28.38 -9.91 -19.49
C ARG A 285 28.59 -11.15 -18.63
N LEU A 286 28.26 -11.08 -17.34
CA LEU A 286 28.33 -12.24 -16.46
C LEU A 286 27.37 -13.35 -16.93
N GLY A 287 26.16 -12.98 -17.34
CA GLY A 287 25.20 -13.92 -17.95
C GLY A 287 25.76 -14.63 -19.18
N GLU A 288 26.35 -13.89 -20.13
CA GLU A 288 26.98 -14.45 -21.33
C GLU A 288 28.16 -15.39 -21.00
N ILE A 289 28.94 -15.06 -19.96
CA ILE A 289 30.04 -15.91 -19.49
C ILE A 289 29.50 -17.22 -18.90
N GLU A 290 28.44 -17.15 -18.10
CA GLU A 290 27.81 -18.33 -17.49
C GLU A 290 27.12 -19.22 -18.54
N GLU A 291 26.48 -18.64 -19.56
CA GLU A 291 25.89 -19.40 -20.67
C GLU A 291 26.96 -20.22 -21.41
N ARG A 292 28.06 -19.56 -21.80
CA ARG A 292 29.17 -20.23 -22.47
C ARG A 292 29.88 -21.25 -21.57
N TYR A 293 29.99 -20.97 -20.27
CA TYR A 293 30.47 -21.95 -19.31
C TYR A 293 29.56 -23.19 -19.27
N GLY A 294 28.24 -23.01 -19.28
CA GLY A 294 27.27 -24.10 -19.34
C GLY A 294 27.35 -24.93 -20.63
N GLU A 295 27.68 -24.32 -21.77
CA GLU A 295 28.00 -25.05 -23.01
C GLU A 295 29.26 -25.91 -22.86
N LEU A 296 30.36 -25.32 -22.38
CA LEU A 296 31.63 -26.05 -22.18
C LEU A 296 31.46 -27.23 -21.21
N MET A 297 30.66 -27.06 -20.16
CA MET A 297 30.36 -28.13 -19.19
C MET A 297 29.50 -29.24 -19.80
N ARG A 298 28.58 -28.92 -20.72
CA ARG A 298 27.81 -29.92 -21.47
C ARG A 298 28.72 -30.71 -22.42
N ASP A 299 29.57 -30.02 -23.18
CA ASP A 299 30.56 -30.65 -24.07
C ASP A 299 31.51 -31.56 -23.29
N ALA A 300 32.00 -31.10 -22.14
CA ALA A 300 32.82 -31.92 -21.25
C ALA A 300 32.09 -33.19 -20.80
N GLY A 301 30.79 -33.12 -20.51
CA GLY A 301 29.98 -34.29 -20.16
C GLY A 301 29.85 -35.33 -21.28
N HIS A 302 30.05 -34.94 -22.54
CA HIS A 302 30.01 -35.82 -23.70
C HIS A 302 31.35 -36.48 -24.05
N MET A 303 32.44 -36.22 -23.31
CA MET A 303 33.73 -36.87 -23.59
C MET A 303 33.72 -38.34 -23.16
N ASP A 304 34.32 -39.21 -23.98
CA ASP A 304 34.27 -40.67 -23.82
C ASP A 304 35.10 -41.17 -22.62
N THR A 305 36.26 -40.56 -22.38
CA THR A 305 37.20 -40.97 -21.31
C THR A 305 37.14 -40.06 -20.10
N TYR A 306 37.40 -40.61 -18.91
CA TYR A 306 37.48 -39.83 -17.67
C TYR A 306 38.50 -38.69 -17.75
N ASP A 307 39.71 -38.95 -18.25
CA ASP A 307 40.77 -37.94 -18.32
C ASP A 307 40.38 -36.77 -19.22
N ALA A 308 39.79 -37.05 -20.40
CA ALA A 308 39.28 -36.00 -21.29
C ALA A 308 38.12 -35.19 -20.67
N ARG A 309 37.22 -35.84 -19.91
CA ARG A 309 36.17 -35.15 -19.16
C ARG A 309 36.77 -34.20 -18.12
N TYR A 310 37.71 -34.70 -17.32
CA TYR A 310 38.37 -33.95 -16.26
C TYR A 310 39.13 -32.72 -16.80
N GLU A 311 39.92 -32.91 -17.86
CA GLU A 311 40.62 -31.79 -18.50
C GLU A 311 39.65 -30.75 -19.10
N ALA A 312 38.55 -31.18 -19.70
CA ALA A 312 37.56 -30.29 -20.28
C ALA A 312 36.83 -29.47 -19.19
N THR A 313 36.50 -30.09 -18.04
CA THR A 313 35.90 -29.39 -16.90
C THR A 313 36.87 -28.35 -16.30
N GLU A 314 38.13 -28.70 -16.10
CA GLU A 314 39.15 -27.75 -15.60
C GLU A 314 39.33 -26.55 -16.54
N LYS A 315 39.35 -26.79 -17.86
CA LYS A 315 39.40 -25.71 -18.87
C LYS A 315 38.17 -24.80 -18.79
N ALA A 316 36.99 -25.36 -18.58
CA ALA A 316 35.74 -24.61 -18.42
C ALA A 316 35.76 -23.74 -17.15
N GLU A 317 36.22 -24.28 -16.01
CA GLU A 317 36.34 -23.54 -14.75
C GLU A 317 37.38 -22.42 -14.82
N ALA A 318 38.53 -22.69 -15.45
CA ALA A 318 39.57 -21.70 -15.70
C ALA A 318 39.05 -20.57 -16.62
N TYR A 319 38.27 -20.92 -17.66
CA TYR A 319 37.60 -19.95 -18.52
C TYR A 319 36.67 -19.04 -17.71
N ARG A 320 35.77 -19.62 -16.91
CA ARG A 320 34.79 -18.89 -16.11
C ARG A 320 35.48 -17.91 -15.16
N THR A 321 36.44 -18.38 -14.38
CA THR A 321 37.17 -17.58 -13.39
C THR A 321 37.90 -16.39 -14.05
N ARG A 322 38.62 -16.65 -15.14
CA ARG A 322 39.36 -15.62 -15.88
C ARG A 322 38.44 -14.56 -16.47
N LYS A 323 37.31 -14.98 -17.06
CA LYS A 323 36.37 -14.06 -17.73
C LYS A 323 35.58 -13.22 -16.73
N ILE A 324 35.14 -13.79 -15.61
CA ILE A 324 34.49 -13.04 -14.53
C ILE A 324 35.45 -11.98 -13.97
N SER A 325 36.70 -12.36 -13.66
CA SER A 325 37.72 -11.44 -13.16
C SER A 325 37.97 -10.27 -14.13
N ALA A 326 38.05 -10.55 -15.44
CA ALA A 326 38.21 -9.53 -16.46
C ALA A 326 36.99 -8.59 -16.56
N ALA A 327 35.77 -9.13 -16.47
CA ALA A 327 34.53 -8.35 -16.52
C ALA A 327 34.43 -7.40 -15.31
N VAL A 328 34.69 -7.90 -14.10
CA VAL A 328 34.72 -7.11 -12.86
C VAL A 328 35.84 -6.05 -12.92
N GLY A 329 37.02 -6.40 -13.43
CA GLY A 329 38.12 -5.46 -13.60
C GLY A 329 37.79 -4.31 -14.57
N THR A 330 37.05 -4.60 -15.64
CA THR A 330 36.56 -3.58 -16.59
C THR A 330 35.53 -2.67 -15.94
N PHE A 331 34.55 -3.24 -15.25
CA PHE A 331 33.56 -2.47 -14.49
C PHE A 331 34.21 -1.54 -13.47
N ARG A 332 35.24 -2.00 -12.74
CA ARG A 332 35.95 -1.19 -11.75
C ARG A 332 36.60 0.05 -12.37
N LYS A 333 37.16 -0.06 -13.59
CA LYS A 333 37.75 1.09 -14.30
C LYS A 333 36.70 2.10 -14.75
N GLU A 334 35.50 1.65 -15.10
CA GLU A 334 34.44 2.50 -15.66
C GLU A 334 33.57 3.18 -14.58
N ALA A 335 33.29 2.48 -13.47
CA ALA A 335 32.27 2.87 -12.49
C ALA A 335 32.82 3.47 -11.18
N VAL A 336 34.12 3.34 -10.92
CA VAL A 336 34.77 3.88 -9.71
C VAL A 336 35.33 5.27 -10.00
N LEU A 337 35.12 6.21 -9.06
CA LEU A 337 35.78 7.50 -9.06
C LEU A 337 37.25 7.29 -8.71
N GLU A 338 38.16 7.63 -9.62
CA GLU A 338 39.58 7.70 -9.29
C GLU A 338 39.77 8.78 -8.23
N THR A 339 39.97 8.38 -6.98
CA THR A 339 40.57 9.28 -6.00
C THR A 339 42.01 9.48 -6.40
N SER A 340 42.36 10.69 -6.84
CA SER A 340 43.76 11.04 -7.09
C SER A 340 44.60 10.71 -5.85
N ALA A 341 45.59 9.84 -6.06
CA ALA A 341 46.82 9.64 -5.29
C ALA A 341 46.88 10.19 -3.85
N VAL A 342 47.02 9.28 -2.89
CA VAL A 342 48.06 9.44 -1.85
C VAL A 342 49.00 8.24 -2.05
N PRO A 343 50.31 8.46 -2.26
CA PRO A 343 51.17 7.44 -2.83
C PRO A 343 51.47 6.32 -1.82
N GLU A 344 51.35 5.08 -2.30
CA GLU A 344 52.04 3.93 -1.71
C GLU A 344 53.54 4.23 -1.68
N LYS A 345 54.10 4.46 -0.48
CA LYS A 345 55.54 4.32 -0.28
C LYS A 345 55.84 2.86 0.01
N THR A 346 56.29 2.17 -1.02
CA THR A 346 57.20 1.03 -0.93
C THR A 346 58.39 1.39 -0.04
N VAL A 347 58.61 0.65 1.05
CA VAL A 347 59.94 0.50 1.65
C VAL A 347 60.19 -0.98 1.94
N VAL A 348 61.35 -1.39 1.45
CA VAL A 348 61.97 -2.70 1.45
C VAL A 348 62.24 -3.20 2.88
N VAL A 349 62.25 -4.52 3.01
CA VAL A 349 62.61 -5.31 4.19
C VAL A 349 64.04 -5.03 4.64
N GLU A 350 64.24 -4.68 5.91
CA GLU A 350 65.48 -5.02 6.62
C GLU A 350 65.26 -5.19 8.14
N LYS A 351 66.11 -6.05 8.71
CA LYS A 351 65.97 -6.76 10.00
C LYS A 351 66.33 -5.90 11.23
N THR A 352 65.78 -6.35 12.37
CA THR A 352 66.34 -6.32 13.75
C THR A 352 66.70 -4.97 14.36
N GLU A 353 65.95 -4.51 15.38
CA GLU A 353 66.31 -4.56 16.80
C GLU A 353 65.39 -3.64 17.65
N ALA A 354 65.24 -4.01 18.92
CA ALA A 354 64.39 -3.33 19.88
C ALA A 354 64.99 -1.99 20.32
N THR A 355 64.20 -0.91 20.31
CA THR A 355 64.26 0.11 21.37
C THR A 355 62.98 0.95 21.40
N GLU A 356 62.50 1.17 22.62
CA GLU A 356 61.25 1.82 22.98
C GLU A 356 61.22 3.31 22.60
N ALA A 357 60.06 3.77 22.14
CA ALA A 357 59.57 5.12 22.40
C ALA A 357 58.03 5.08 22.58
N GLN A 358 57.60 5.72 23.66
CA GLN A 358 56.30 5.67 24.32
C GLN A 358 55.12 6.41 23.59
N PRO A 359 53.87 6.29 24.10
CA PRO A 359 52.62 6.42 23.33
C PRO A 359 52.02 7.84 23.39
N SER A 360 51.32 8.26 22.32
CA SER A 360 50.62 9.56 22.33
C SER A 360 49.27 9.55 21.62
N SER A 361 48.35 8.69 22.05
CA SER A 361 46.95 9.09 22.27
C SER A 361 46.26 7.98 23.08
N GLY A 362 45.90 8.24 24.34
CA GLY A 362 45.22 7.30 25.24
C GLY A 362 43.77 7.01 24.85
N GLU A 363 43.55 6.61 23.59
CA GLU A 363 42.27 6.33 22.98
C GLU A 363 42.19 4.86 22.57
N MET A 364 41.23 4.13 23.14
CA MET A 364 40.94 2.73 22.79
C MET A 364 39.62 2.67 22.03
N ARG A 365 39.57 1.93 20.91
CA ARG A 365 38.35 1.75 20.12
C ARG A 365 38.00 0.27 19.95
N PHE A 366 36.74 -0.06 20.17
CA PHE A 366 36.22 -1.42 20.06
C PHE A 366 34.94 -1.43 19.24
N LYS A 367 34.81 -2.40 18.33
CA LYS A 367 33.62 -2.54 17.48
C LYS A 367 33.00 -3.91 17.66
N GLY A 368 31.68 -3.95 17.85
CA GLY A 368 30.90 -5.18 17.98
C GLY A 368 29.53 -5.02 17.34
N GLY A 369 29.31 -5.71 16.22
CA GLY A 369 28.07 -5.57 15.43
C GLY A 369 27.90 -4.15 14.90
N ARG A 370 26.74 -3.53 15.19
CA ARG A 370 26.41 -2.14 14.82
C ARG A 370 26.89 -1.11 15.87
N ARG A 371 27.56 -1.56 16.94
CA ARG A 371 27.97 -0.71 18.07
C ARG A 371 29.49 -0.50 18.05
N GLU A 372 29.92 0.72 18.32
CA GLU A 372 31.32 1.10 18.46
C GLU A 372 31.52 1.84 19.79
N LEU A 373 32.46 1.38 20.61
CA LEU A 373 32.84 1.98 21.89
C LEU A 373 34.19 2.65 21.75
N THR A 374 34.26 3.93 22.05
CA THR A 374 35.51 4.71 22.11
C THR A 374 35.76 5.12 23.55
N ILE A 375 36.94 4.81 24.07
CA ILE A 375 37.38 5.16 25.43
C ILE A 375 38.53 6.14 25.31
N ARG A 376 38.44 7.30 25.96
CA ARG A 376 39.51 8.30 25.98
C ARG A 376 39.54 8.99 27.33
N ASN A 377 40.72 9.03 27.97
CA ASN A 377 40.95 9.75 29.23
C ASN A 377 39.93 9.44 30.34
N GLY A 378 39.46 8.19 30.44
CA GLY A 378 38.49 7.76 31.46
C GLY A 378 37.01 7.96 31.13
N SER A 379 36.68 8.57 29.99
CA SER A 379 35.33 8.67 29.45
C SER A 379 35.10 7.65 28.34
N ALA A 380 33.86 7.20 28.17
CA ALA A 380 33.50 6.29 27.09
C ALA A 380 32.26 6.79 26.32
N VAL A 381 32.30 6.65 24.99
CA VAL A 381 31.17 6.97 24.11
C VAL A 381 30.83 5.74 23.28
N LEU A 382 29.57 5.32 23.32
CA LEU A 382 29.05 4.22 22.50
C LEU A 382 28.22 4.78 21.35
N ARG A 383 28.60 4.46 20.12
CA ARG A 383 27.91 4.88 18.89
C ARG A 383 27.17 3.70 18.27
N THR A 384 25.90 3.89 17.92
CA THR A 384 25.09 2.89 17.24
C THR A 384 23.97 3.55 16.46
N ASN A 385 23.71 3.08 15.24
CA ASN A 385 22.65 3.61 14.36
C ASN A 385 22.67 5.16 14.16
N GLY A 386 23.85 5.77 14.18
CA GLY A 386 24.02 7.23 14.02
C GLY A 386 23.85 8.04 15.31
N GLU A 387 23.44 7.43 16.41
CA GLU A 387 23.32 8.06 17.73
C GLU A 387 24.57 7.77 18.59
N SER A 388 24.93 8.72 19.45
CA SER A 388 26.04 8.61 20.41
C SER A 388 25.48 8.65 21.83
N PHE A 389 25.88 7.69 22.66
CA PHE A 389 25.48 7.56 24.05
C PHE A 389 26.70 7.71 24.95
N ASP A 390 26.56 8.44 26.07
CA ASP A 390 27.55 8.38 27.15
C ASP A 390 27.54 6.97 27.73
N ALA A 391 28.70 6.33 27.73
CA ALA A 391 28.91 4.97 28.18
C ALA A 391 29.97 4.92 29.30
N THR A 392 30.31 6.07 29.90
CA THR A 392 31.35 6.17 30.92
C THR A 392 31.07 5.29 32.14
N ASP A 393 29.81 5.10 32.50
CA ASP A 393 29.42 4.23 33.62
C ASP A 393 29.75 2.75 33.38
N ILE A 394 29.83 2.28 32.13
CA ILE A 394 30.32 0.93 31.80
C ILE A 394 31.73 0.73 32.38
N LEU A 395 32.60 1.75 32.28
CA LEU A 395 33.97 1.67 32.79
C LEU A 395 34.02 1.67 34.31
N LYS A 396 33.12 2.42 34.96
CA LYS A 396 33.00 2.44 36.43
C LYS A 396 32.51 1.09 36.94
N ASP A 397 31.50 0.51 36.30
CA ASP A 397 30.94 -0.80 36.67
C ASP A 397 31.95 -1.93 36.46
N MET A 398 32.72 -1.89 35.37
CA MET A 398 33.80 -2.86 35.12
C MET A 398 34.84 -2.83 36.25
N ARG A 399 35.27 -1.63 36.67
CA ARG A 399 36.20 -1.47 37.80
C ARG A 399 35.60 -1.93 39.13
N ALA A 400 34.32 -1.65 39.38
CA ALA A 400 33.61 -2.12 40.58
C ALA A 400 33.57 -3.66 40.67
N HIS A 401 33.54 -4.34 39.53
CA HIS A 401 33.62 -5.79 39.43
C HIS A 401 35.05 -6.36 39.38
N GLY A 402 36.08 -5.53 39.60
CA GLY A 402 37.49 -5.96 39.58
C GLY A 402 38.08 -6.17 38.18
N VAL A 403 37.37 -5.75 37.12
CA VAL A 403 37.83 -5.89 35.75
C VAL A 403 38.73 -4.72 35.36
N ASP A 404 39.98 -5.04 35.03
CA ASP A 404 40.92 -4.09 34.42
C ASP A 404 40.68 -4.01 32.91
N ILE A 405 40.18 -2.86 32.45
CA ILE A 405 39.85 -2.58 31.04
C ILE A 405 41.07 -2.77 30.13
N GLY A 406 42.29 -2.47 30.60
CA GLY A 406 43.51 -2.65 29.83
C GLY A 406 43.83 -4.12 29.52
N ARG A 407 43.25 -5.05 30.30
CA ARG A 407 43.42 -6.50 30.13
C ARG A 407 42.25 -7.16 29.40
N VAL A 408 41.20 -6.41 29.06
CA VAL A 408 40.07 -6.93 28.29
C VAL A 408 40.48 -7.01 26.82
N SER A 409 40.47 -8.22 26.27
CA SER A 409 40.78 -8.41 24.85
C SER A 409 39.74 -7.73 23.95
N GLY A 410 40.18 -7.25 22.78
CA GLY A 410 39.27 -6.65 21.79
C GLY A 410 38.16 -7.61 21.33
N LYS A 411 38.45 -8.93 21.31
CA LYS A 411 37.46 -9.97 21.02
C LYS A 411 36.37 -10.03 22.11
N ALA A 412 36.75 -10.03 23.39
CA ALA A 412 35.80 -10.04 24.50
C ALA A 412 34.92 -8.79 24.50
N MET A 413 35.52 -7.61 24.27
CA MET A 413 34.77 -6.35 24.19
C MET A 413 33.80 -6.33 22.99
N SER A 414 34.21 -6.86 21.83
CA SER A 414 33.34 -7.01 20.65
C SER A 414 32.13 -7.89 20.95
N GLU A 415 32.30 -9.02 21.64
CA GLU A 415 31.20 -9.92 21.99
C GLU A 415 30.22 -9.26 22.97
N MET A 416 30.73 -8.54 23.98
CA MET A 416 29.89 -7.79 24.90
C MET A 416 29.09 -6.69 24.20
N LEU A 417 29.68 -5.99 23.24
CA LEU A 417 29.00 -4.97 22.43
C LEU A 417 27.89 -5.57 21.55
N LYS A 418 28.02 -6.81 21.09
CA LYS A 418 26.94 -7.55 20.44
C LYS A 418 25.82 -7.98 21.40
N GLY A 419 26.04 -7.84 22.71
CA GLY A 419 25.12 -8.26 23.77
C GLY A 419 25.36 -9.69 24.29
N ASN A 420 26.46 -10.33 23.87
CA ASN A 420 26.79 -11.68 24.29
C ASN A 420 27.41 -11.68 25.69
N LYS A 421 26.98 -12.66 26.51
CA LYS A 421 27.50 -12.86 27.87
C LYS A 421 28.94 -13.37 27.78
N THR A 422 29.88 -12.55 28.26
CA THR A 422 31.32 -12.79 28.11
C THR A 422 31.98 -12.83 29.48
N ALA A 423 32.79 -13.84 29.74
CA ALA A 423 33.63 -13.90 30.94
C ALA A 423 34.80 -12.93 30.80
N LEU A 424 35.09 -12.16 31.84
CA LEU A 424 36.15 -11.16 31.83
C LEU A 424 37.25 -11.51 32.83
N PRO A 425 38.53 -11.34 32.45
CA PRO A 425 39.64 -11.63 33.34
C PRO A 425 39.64 -10.66 34.53
N GLY A 426 39.80 -11.20 35.74
CA GLY A 426 39.84 -10.42 36.99
C GLY A 426 38.47 -10.11 37.61
N ALA A 427 37.37 -10.49 36.97
CA ALA A 427 36.04 -10.28 37.52
C ALA A 427 35.84 -11.07 38.84
N SER A 428 35.30 -10.42 39.86
CA SER A 428 35.00 -11.07 41.14
C SER A 428 33.77 -11.99 41.03
N GLY A 429 33.99 -13.30 41.27
CA GLY A 429 32.95 -14.34 41.25
C GLY A 429 32.67 -14.98 39.88
N ASN A 430 31.79 -15.99 39.85
CA ASN A 430 31.37 -16.70 38.62
C ASN A 430 30.37 -15.86 37.80
N SER A 431 30.80 -14.68 37.35
CA SER A 431 29.95 -13.73 36.63
C SER A 431 30.38 -13.59 35.17
N VAL A 432 29.39 -13.46 34.28
CA VAL A 432 29.57 -13.08 32.87
C VAL A 432 28.88 -11.75 32.59
N PHE A 433 29.44 -10.96 31.70
CA PHE A 433 29.03 -9.58 31.47
C PHE A 433 28.55 -9.35 30.04
N ALA A 434 27.60 -8.45 29.85
CA ALA A 434 27.15 -8.00 28.53
C ALA A 434 26.83 -6.50 28.54
N ILE A 435 26.95 -5.83 27.39
CA ILE A 435 26.52 -4.44 27.23
C ILE A 435 25.08 -4.43 26.69
N VAL A 436 24.16 -3.90 27.50
CA VAL A 436 22.73 -3.94 27.26
C VAL A 436 22.13 -2.55 27.19
N LYS A 437 21.04 -2.39 26.41
CA LYS A 437 20.29 -1.14 26.32
C LYS A 437 19.33 -1.04 27.50
N GLY A 438 19.38 0.07 28.23
CA GLY A 438 18.45 0.44 29.29
C GLY A 438 17.78 1.79 29.01
N PRO A 439 16.96 2.30 29.95
CA PRO A 439 16.20 3.55 29.77
C PRO A 439 17.07 4.79 29.57
N ALA A 440 18.27 4.81 30.16
CA ALA A 440 19.20 5.94 30.11
C ALA A 440 20.33 5.79 29.07
N GLY A 441 20.34 4.72 28.26
CA GLY A 441 21.40 4.45 27.29
C GLY A 441 21.91 3.01 27.36
N TYR A 442 23.23 2.82 27.33
CA TYR A 442 23.88 1.51 27.37
C TYR A 442 24.70 1.33 28.65
N GLY A 443 24.55 0.18 29.30
CA GLY A 443 25.22 -0.14 30.56
C GLY A 443 25.77 -1.56 30.61
N LEU A 444 26.66 -1.81 31.58
CA LEU A 444 27.18 -3.15 31.86
C LEU A 444 26.18 -3.94 32.70
N LYS A 445 25.86 -5.17 32.31
CA LYS A 445 25.05 -6.08 33.13
C LYS A 445 25.81 -7.36 33.46
N ALA A 446 25.92 -7.66 34.74
CA ALA A 446 26.50 -8.90 35.26
C ALA A 446 25.42 -9.99 35.41
N PHE A 447 25.79 -11.24 35.09
CA PHE A 447 24.95 -12.43 35.25
C PHE A 447 25.73 -13.51 35.99
N GLN A 448 25.15 -14.11 37.03
CA GLN A 448 25.76 -15.24 37.73
C GLN A 448 25.60 -16.54 36.94
N ILE A 449 26.67 -17.35 36.88
CA ILE A 449 26.62 -18.72 36.36
C ILE A 449 26.19 -19.65 37.50
N ALA A 450 25.03 -20.30 37.38
CA ALA A 450 24.59 -21.31 38.33
C ALA A 450 25.51 -22.54 38.28
N LYS A 451 25.98 -23.05 39.43
CA LYS A 451 26.68 -24.34 39.52
C LYS A 451 25.73 -25.46 39.10
N GLN A 452 25.99 -26.13 37.98
CA GLN A 452 25.38 -27.44 37.69
C GLN A 452 25.99 -28.48 38.63
N VAL A 453 25.19 -28.98 39.57
CA VAL A 453 25.50 -30.18 40.36
C VAL A 453 25.43 -31.39 39.42
N HIS A 454 26.50 -32.18 39.37
CA HIS A 454 26.52 -33.48 38.70
C HIS A 454 25.69 -34.49 39.48
N SER A 455 24.71 -35.14 38.85
CA SER A 455 24.29 -36.50 39.20
C SER A 455 23.61 -37.17 38.01
N ALA A 456 24.34 -38.01 37.29
CA ALA A 456 23.76 -39.06 36.46
C ALA A 456 24.72 -40.26 36.49
N ALA A 457 24.68 -40.98 37.60
CA ALA A 457 25.18 -42.34 37.74
C ALA A 457 24.19 -43.09 38.63
N ALA A 458 23.91 -44.33 38.25
CA ALA A 458 23.01 -45.32 38.86
C ALA A 458 21.51 -45.19 38.51
N GLN A 459 21.09 -45.95 37.50
CA GLN A 459 20.26 -47.13 37.76
C GLN A 459 20.28 -48.07 36.55
N GLU A 460 21.07 -49.14 36.68
CA GLU A 460 20.78 -50.44 36.09
C GLU A 460 19.69 -51.13 36.93
N ILE A 461 18.94 -52.00 36.24
CA ILE A 461 17.84 -52.92 36.63
C ILE A 461 16.43 -52.35 36.44
#